data_AF-A0AA43BFP8-F1
#
_entry.id   AF-A0AA43BFP8-F1
#
_cell.length_a   1.000
_cell.length_b   1.000
_cell.length_c   1.000
_cell.angle_alpha   90.00
_cell.angle_beta   90.00
_cell.angle_gamma   90.00
#
_symmetry.space_group_name_H-M   'P 1'
#
loop_
_entity.id
_entity.type
_entity.pdbx_description
1 polymer ?
#
loop_
_entity_poly.entity_id
_entity_poly.type
_entity_poly.pdbx_seq_one_letter_code
_entity_poly.pdbx_strand_id
1 'polypeptide(L)'
;MAKIPRVPAAPFIPDPDRPAELPLDDMHLRLEEAIEKLNPPRVRHACRSALNHLRKAWTLHPIDAEMSLFRAITAEEEAATAVIRALNVRKYPNAERLKERQHQHKAAIWPFVTAIADKLAEKNIAMPTMSLRVEGEPRIELSIDIAGQAGLEQQLWATPDEPFNWTFWSDRTGPFKPHDFSEELAALASEKGARDIEAYVADEANRRNQLLYASDQGIPSVAFADSLLIGRRQRVTVMLVVTIAILQTKMHQLFLVQCLDALLRMVARFDGDPLDMPTLDLTVPRLELAEQADGSMKASIIRPVTGYSFRYSIPPRR
;
A
#
# COMPACT_ATOMS: atom_id res chain seq x y z
N MET A 1 -8.48 3.92 -19.75
CA MET A 1 -9.11 2.68 -19.25
C MET A 1 -10.23 2.22 -20.18
N ALA A 2 -10.36 0.91 -20.47
CA ALA A 2 -11.41 0.41 -21.36
C ALA A 2 -12.79 0.45 -20.67
N LYS A 3 -13.79 1.07 -21.32
CA LYS A 3 -15.20 1.02 -20.90
C LYS A 3 -15.65 -0.44 -20.82
N ILE A 4 -16.43 -0.80 -19.80
CA ILE A 4 -17.08 -2.12 -19.75
C ILE A 4 -17.94 -2.26 -21.02
N PRO A 5 -17.66 -3.23 -21.90
CA PRO A 5 -18.47 -3.47 -23.08
C PRO A 5 -19.91 -3.76 -22.68
N ARG A 6 -20.88 -3.38 -23.53
CA ARG A 6 -22.31 -3.68 -23.33
C ARG A 6 -22.88 -4.53 -24.46
N VAL A 7 -21.97 -5.20 -25.17
CA VAL A 7 -22.25 -6.23 -26.17
C VAL A 7 -21.95 -7.57 -25.49
N PRO A 8 -22.70 -8.65 -25.78
CA PRO A 8 -22.40 -9.97 -25.21
C PRO A 8 -20.92 -10.31 -25.39
N ALA A 9 -20.21 -10.42 -24.26
CA ALA A 9 -18.82 -10.81 -24.28
C ALA A 9 -18.68 -12.24 -24.80
N ALA A 10 -17.55 -12.55 -25.45
CA ALA A 10 -17.25 -13.92 -25.84
C ALA A 10 -17.28 -14.83 -24.60
N PRO A 11 -17.74 -16.08 -24.72
CA PRO A 11 -17.76 -17.02 -23.60
C PRO A 11 -16.34 -17.16 -23.04
N PHE A 12 -16.23 -17.13 -21.70
CA PHE A 12 -14.97 -17.33 -21.02
C PHE A 12 -14.44 -18.73 -21.35
N ILE A 13 -13.18 -18.79 -21.79
CA ILE A 13 -12.46 -20.04 -22.02
C ILE A 13 -11.44 -20.17 -20.87
N PRO A 14 -11.65 -21.12 -19.93
CA PRO A 14 -10.68 -21.36 -18.86
C PRO A 14 -9.32 -21.75 -19.45
N ASP A 15 -8.25 -21.32 -18.78
CA ASP A 15 -6.92 -21.87 -19.04
C ASP A 15 -6.95 -23.39 -18.82
N PRO A 16 -6.39 -24.22 -19.72
CA PRO A 16 -6.33 -25.67 -19.55
C PRO A 16 -5.77 -26.10 -18.19
N ASP A 17 -4.81 -25.35 -17.65
CA ASP A 17 -4.14 -25.65 -16.37
C ASP A 17 -4.76 -24.90 -15.18
N ARG A 18 -5.97 -24.34 -15.34
CA ARG A 18 -6.64 -23.58 -14.30
C ARG A 18 -6.94 -24.45 -13.07
N PRO A 19 -6.42 -24.11 -11.87
CA PRO A 19 -6.75 -24.84 -10.66
C PRO A 19 -8.22 -24.63 -10.26
N ALA A 20 -8.82 -25.66 -9.65
CA ALA A 20 -10.21 -25.63 -9.19
C ALA A 20 -10.45 -24.55 -8.11
N GLU A 21 -9.44 -24.30 -7.29
CA GLU A 21 -9.44 -23.25 -6.26
C GLU A 21 -8.52 -22.11 -6.64
N LEU A 22 -8.73 -20.94 -6.03
CA LEU A 22 -7.84 -19.80 -6.18
C LEU A 22 -6.41 -20.25 -5.80
N PRO A 23 -5.41 -20.11 -6.67
CA PRO A 23 -4.06 -20.54 -6.33
C PRO A 23 -3.53 -19.69 -5.17
N LEU A 24 -3.23 -20.36 -4.05
CA LEU A 24 -2.65 -19.78 -2.85
C LEU A 24 -1.27 -20.40 -2.65
N ASP A 25 -0.28 -19.54 -2.38
CA ASP A 25 1.06 -20.00 -1.96
C ASP A 25 1.16 -19.99 -0.42
N ASP A 26 2.31 -20.42 0.09
CA ASP A 26 2.56 -20.54 1.53
C ASP A 26 2.39 -19.21 2.28
N MET A 27 2.75 -18.08 1.66
CA MET A 27 2.55 -16.76 2.25
C MET A 27 1.06 -16.46 2.44
N HIS A 28 0.21 -16.85 1.49
CA HIS A 28 -1.23 -16.65 1.62
C HIS A 28 -1.79 -17.48 2.78
N LEU A 29 -1.38 -18.75 2.92
CA LEU A 29 -1.84 -19.60 4.01
C LEU A 29 -1.44 -19.04 5.38
N ARG A 30 -0.20 -18.57 5.52
CA ARG A 30 0.29 -17.89 6.75
C ARG A 30 -0.46 -16.58 7.02
N LEU A 31 -0.80 -15.82 5.97
CA LEU A 31 -1.57 -14.59 6.10
C LEU A 31 -2.96 -14.86 6.68
N GLU A 32 -3.62 -15.95 6.27
CA GLU A 32 -4.92 -16.34 6.83
C GLU A 32 -4.82 -16.71 8.31
N GLU A 33 -3.79 -17.47 8.68
CA GLU A 33 -3.52 -17.81 10.07
C GLU A 33 -3.27 -16.55 10.92
N ALA A 34 -2.50 -15.60 10.38
CA ALA A 34 -2.26 -14.31 11.02
C ALA A 34 -3.56 -13.53 11.21
N ILE A 35 -4.42 -13.48 10.20
CA ILE A 35 -5.68 -12.73 10.24
C ILE A 35 -6.59 -13.22 11.36
N GLU A 36 -6.69 -14.53 11.60
CA GLU A 36 -7.54 -15.07 12.67
C GLU A 36 -7.09 -14.61 14.08
N LYS A 37 -5.80 -14.28 14.24
CA LYS A 37 -5.22 -13.78 15.49
C LYS A 37 -5.39 -12.27 15.67
N LEU A 38 -5.84 -11.52 14.65
CA LEU A 38 -5.94 -10.07 14.72
C LEU A 38 -7.03 -9.59 15.69
N ASN A 39 -6.68 -8.56 16.47
CA ASN A 39 -7.58 -7.81 17.33
C ASN A 39 -7.44 -6.32 16.93
N PRO A 40 -8.54 -5.57 16.67
CA PRO A 40 -9.94 -5.83 17.00
C PRO A 40 -10.76 -6.65 15.98
N PRO A 41 -11.88 -7.28 16.39
CA PRO A 41 -12.71 -8.12 15.52
C PRO A 41 -13.18 -7.42 14.24
N ARG A 42 -13.49 -6.12 14.31
CA ARG A 42 -13.93 -5.36 13.13
C ARG A 42 -12.87 -5.27 12.02
N VAL A 43 -11.59 -5.27 12.35
CA VAL A 43 -10.51 -5.32 11.35
C VAL A 43 -10.39 -6.74 10.81
N ARG A 44 -10.31 -7.73 11.72
CA ARG A 44 -10.27 -9.16 11.36
C ARG A 44 -11.39 -9.58 10.42
N HIS A 45 -12.63 -9.17 10.69
CA HIS A 45 -13.77 -9.53 9.84
C HIS A 45 -13.71 -8.89 8.45
N ALA A 46 -13.17 -7.67 8.31
CA ALA A 46 -12.94 -7.07 7.00
C ALA A 46 -11.89 -7.88 6.21
N CYS A 47 -10.78 -8.27 6.87
CA CYS A 47 -9.78 -9.15 6.27
C CYS A 47 -10.37 -10.49 5.80
N ARG A 48 -11.15 -11.16 6.66
CA ARG A 48 -11.85 -12.42 6.31
C ARG A 48 -12.82 -12.23 5.15
N SER A 49 -13.55 -11.12 5.14
CA SER A 49 -14.48 -10.78 4.06
C SER A 49 -13.76 -10.62 2.73
N ALA A 50 -12.62 -9.92 2.71
CA ALA A 50 -11.79 -9.75 1.53
C ALA A 50 -11.35 -11.08 0.92
N LEU A 51 -10.78 -11.98 1.73
CA LEU A 51 -10.33 -13.31 1.29
C LEU A 51 -11.49 -14.18 0.80
N ASN A 52 -12.63 -14.16 1.49
CA ASN A 52 -13.84 -14.87 1.07
C ASN A 52 -14.37 -14.36 -0.27
N HIS A 53 -14.34 -13.05 -0.50
CA HIS A 53 -14.72 -12.47 -1.78
C HIS A 53 -13.78 -12.86 -2.92
N LEU A 54 -12.46 -12.92 -2.70
CA LEU A 54 -11.51 -13.41 -3.71
C LEU A 54 -11.79 -14.86 -4.12
N ARG A 55 -11.97 -15.75 -3.14
CA ARG A 55 -12.29 -17.16 -3.41
C ARG A 55 -13.57 -17.29 -4.22
N LYS A 56 -14.62 -16.57 -3.81
CA LYS A 56 -15.90 -16.56 -4.54
C LYS A 56 -15.76 -15.96 -5.94
N ALA A 57 -14.93 -14.94 -6.12
CA ALA A 57 -14.65 -14.39 -7.44
C ALA A 57 -14.05 -15.46 -8.35
N TRP A 58 -13.05 -16.22 -7.88
CA TRP A 58 -12.47 -17.33 -8.63
C TRP A 58 -13.52 -18.38 -9.02
N THR A 59 -14.28 -18.86 -8.05
CA THR A 59 -15.32 -19.88 -8.29
C THR A 59 -16.39 -19.42 -9.29
N LEU A 60 -16.77 -18.14 -9.26
CA LEU A 60 -17.80 -17.60 -10.13
C LEU A 60 -17.32 -17.31 -11.55
N HIS A 61 -16.02 -17.09 -11.76
CA HIS A 61 -15.50 -16.63 -13.05
C HIS A 61 -15.88 -17.47 -14.27
N PRO A 62 -15.87 -18.82 -14.24
CA PRO A 62 -16.31 -19.61 -15.39
C PRO A 62 -17.83 -19.69 -15.56
N ILE A 63 -18.60 -19.17 -14.61
CA ILE A 63 -20.07 -19.28 -14.54
C ILE A 63 -20.74 -17.92 -14.86
N ASP A 64 -20.23 -16.87 -14.23
CA ASP A 64 -20.76 -15.51 -14.25
C ASP A 64 -19.59 -14.53 -14.04
N ALA A 65 -19.09 -13.97 -15.14
CA ALA A 65 -17.91 -13.12 -15.14
C ALA A 65 -18.21 -11.76 -14.46
N GLU A 66 -19.41 -11.21 -14.65
CA GLU A 66 -19.87 -9.97 -14.04
C GLU A 66 -19.87 -10.08 -12.52
N MET A 67 -20.46 -11.16 -11.98
CA MET A 67 -20.50 -11.42 -10.54
C MET A 67 -19.14 -11.81 -9.99
N SER A 68 -18.30 -12.49 -10.77
CA SER A 68 -16.90 -12.74 -10.42
C SER A 68 -16.12 -11.44 -10.24
N LEU A 69 -16.16 -10.54 -11.23
CA LEU A 69 -15.47 -9.25 -11.17
C LEU A 69 -16.03 -8.38 -10.04
N PHE A 70 -17.35 -8.38 -9.84
CA PHE A 70 -17.97 -7.66 -8.74
C PHE A 70 -17.46 -8.14 -7.37
N ARG A 71 -17.33 -9.46 -7.17
CA ARG A 71 -16.71 -10.04 -5.97
C ARG A 71 -15.24 -9.64 -5.84
N ALA A 72 -14.48 -9.65 -6.92
CA ALA A 72 -13.07 -9.27 -6.89
C ALA A 72 -12.88 -7.78 -6.50
N ILE A 73 -13.71 -6.88 -7.02
CA ILE A 73 -13.74 -5.47 -6.61
C ILE A 73 -14.12 -5.35 -5.13
N THR A 74 -15.15 -6.08 -4.69
CA THR A 74 -15.58 -6.06 -3.28
C THR A 74 -14.48 -6.59 -2.36
N ALA A 75 -13.68 -7.56 -2.80
CA ALA A 75 -12.54 -8.05 -2.03
C ALA A 75 -11.50 -6.96 -1.75
N GLU A 76 -11.15 -6.17 -2.77
CA GLU A 76 -10.26 -5.01 -2.60
C GLU A 76 -10.86 -3.94 -1.70
N GLU A 77 -12.16 -3.65 -1.83
CA GLU A 77 -12.82 -2.70 -0.94
C GLU A 77 -12.80 -3.13 0.53
N GLU A 78 -12.99 -4.43 0.82
CA GLU A 78 -12.91 -4.96 2.18
C GLU A 78 -11.46 -4.97 2.71
N ALA A 79 -10.47 -5.22 1.86
CA ALA A 79 -9.06 -5.11 2.23
C ALA A 79 -8.67 -3.64 2.54
N ALA A 80 -9.09 -2.69 1.70
CA ALA A 80 -8.94 -1.26 1.95
C ALA A 80 -9.66 -0.83 3.25
N THR A 81 -10.85 -1.38 3.50
CA THR A 81 -11.60 -1.18 4.75
C THR A 81 -10.79 -1.65 5.96
N ALA A 82 -10.09 -2.78 5.85
CA ALA A 82 -9.24 -3.29 6.92
C ALA A 82 -8.09 -2.33 7.23
N VAL A 83 -7.41 -1.80 6.20
CA VAL A 83 -6.35 -0.79 6.34
C VAL A 83 -6.88 0.47 7.04
N ILE A 84 -7.98 1.04 6.54
CA ILE A 84 -8.58 2.25 7.11
C ILE A 84 -8.97 2.03 8.57
N ARG A 85 -9.57 0.87 8.90
CA ARG A 85 -9.93 0.54 10.28
C ARG A 85 -8.70 0.35 11.16
N ALA A 86 -7.64 -0.28 10.67
CA ALA A 86 -6.40 -0.46 11.43
C ALA A 86 -5.76 0.89 11.78
N LEU A 87 -5.67 1.81 10.81
CA LEU A 87 -5.18 3.18 11.04
C LEU A 87 -6.01 3.90 12.12
N ASN A 88 -7.34 3.81 12.02
CA ASN A 88 -8.26 4.41 12.99
C ASN A 88 -8.13 3.81 14.39
N VAL A 89 -8.04 2.48 14.50
CA VAL A 89 -7.88 1.77 15.77
C VAL A 89 -6.57 2.17 16.45
N ARG A 90 -5.50 2.31 15.67
CA ARG A 90 -4.19 2.75 16.15
C ARG A 90 -4.08 4.27 16.30
N LYS A 91 -5.15 5.00 15.98
CA LYS A 91 -5.24 6.46 16.09
C LYS A 91 -4.08 7.17 15.39
N TYR A 92 -3.74 6.69 14.19
CA TYR A 92 -2.78 7.41 13.36
C TYR A 92 -3.28 8.86 13.16
N PRO A 93 -2.38 9.85 13.09
CA PRO A 93 -2.76 11.24 12.95
C PRO A 93 -3.73 11.43 11.77
N ASN A 94 -4.89 12.04 12.02
CA ASN A 94 -5.92 12.34 11.02
C ASN A 94 -6.59 11.11 10.36
N ALA A 95 -6.36 9.89 10.87
CA ALA A 95 -6.93 8.68 10.29
C ALA A 95 -8.48 8.67 10.28
N GLU A 96 -9.11 9.41 11.19
CA GLU A 96 -10.57 9.56 11.27
C GLU A 96 -11.16 10.31 10.08
N ARG A 97 -10.35 11.02 9.30
CA ARG A 97 -10.77 11.65 8.05
C ARG A 97 -10.94 10.63 6.92
N LEU A 98 -10.29 9.47 6.99
CA LEU A 98 -10.57 8.36 6.08
C LEU A 98 -11.87 7.65 6.51
N LYS A 99 -12.90 7.74 5.67
CA LYS A 99 -14.20 7.14 5.94
C LYS A 99 -14.32 5.79 5.25
N GLU A 100 -14.35 4.71 6.03
CA GLU A 100 -14.40 3.33 5.52
C GLU A 100 -15.71 3.01 4.76
N ARG A 101 -16.76 3.81 4.97
CA ARG A 101 -18.03 3.69 4.24
C ARG A 101 -18.03 4.41 2.89
N GLN A 102 -17.06 5.27 2.63
CA GLN A 102 -16.99 6.00 1.37
C GLN A 102 -16.21 5.19 0.32
N HIS A 103 -16.87 4.85 -0.79
CA HIS A 103 -16.27 4.04 -1.86
C HIS A 103 -15.01 4.68 -2.45
N GLN A 104 -15.02 6.01 -2.63
CA GLN A 104 -13.85 6.76 -3.13
C GLN A 104 -12.63 6.62 -2.22
N HIS A 105 -12.81 6.69 -0.89
CA HIS A 105 -11.71 6.52 0.06
C HIS A 105 -11.12 5.11 0.02
N LYS A 106 -11.95 4.07 -0.19
CA LYS A 106 -11.47 2.70 -0.37
C LYS A 106 -10.75 2.51 -1.70
N ALA A 107 -11.34 3.04 -2.78
CA ALA A 107 -10.80 2.96 -4.13
C ALA A 107 -9.48 3.74 -4.29
N ALA A 108 -9.23 4.75 -3.45
CA ALA A 108 -7.99 5.51 -3.41
C ALA A 108 -6.76 4.74 -2.90
N ILE A 109 -6.95 3.71 -2.05
CA ILE A 109 -5.83 3.03 -1.38
C ILE A 109 -4.88 2.35 -2.38
N TRP A 110 -5.41 1.56 -3.31
CA TRP A 110 -4.57 0.81 -4.24
C TRP A 110 -3.83 1.71 -5.27
N PRO A 111 -4.48 2.70 -5.91
CA PRO A 111 -3.79 3.71 -6.72
C PRO A 111 -2.63 4.36 -5.98
N PHE A 112 -2.83 4.72 -4.72
CA PHE A 112 -1.81 5.33 -3.90
C PHE A 112 -0.62 4.38 -3.63
N VAL A 113 -0.91 3.12 -3.28
CA VAL A 113 0.12 2.07 -3.13
C VAL A 113 0.91 1.88 -4.44
N THR A 114 0.24 1.94 -5.60
CA THR A 114 0.89 1.82 -6.91
C THR A 114 1.85 2.98 -7.16
N ALA A 115 1.42 4.21 -6.91
CA ALA A 115 2.27 5.40 -7.07
C ALA A 115 3.54 5.35 -6.20
N ILE A 116 3.42 4.84 -4.96
CA ILE A 116 4.59 4.60 -4.10
C ILE A 116 5.50 3.54 -4.70
N ALA A 117 4.95 2.39 -5.11
CA ALA A 117 5.75 1.29 -5.63
C ALA A 117 6.51 1.68 -6.90
N ASP A 118 5.86 2.41 -7.82
CA ASP A 118 6.47 2.91 -9.04
C ASP A 118 7.62 3.88 -8.71
N LYS A 119 7.46 4.74 -7.70
CA LYS A 119 8.52 5.65 -7.25
C LYS A 119 9.73 4.93 -6.69
N LEU A 120 9.49 3.95 -5.82
CA LEU A 120 10.58 3.16 -5.24
C LEU A 120 11.34 2.39 -6.33
N ALA A 121 10.63 1.87 -7.33
CA ALA A 121 11.21 1.20 -8.48
C ALA A 121 12.02 2.15 -9.38
N GLU A 122 11.50 3.35 -9.69
CA GLU A 122 12.20 4.40 -10.44
C GLU A 122 13.56 4.72 -9.80
N LYS A 123 13.59 4.73 -8.46
CA LYS A 123 14.79 5.01 -7.67
C LYS A 123 15.72 3.82 -7.46
N ASN A 124 15.48 2.70 -8.15
CA ASN A 124 16.24 1.45 -8.00
C ASN A 124 16.39 1.02 -6.53
N ILE A 125 15.39 1.31 -5.70
CA ILE A 125 15.40 0.85 -4.32
C ILE A 125 15.10 -0.64 -4.36
N ALA A 126 16.04 -1.45 -3.89
CA ALA A 126 15.87 -2.90 -3.83
C ALA A 126 14.60 -3.22 -3.03
N MET A 127 13.75 -4.07 -3.61
CA MET A 127 12.54 -4.50 -2.95
C MET A 127 12.91 -5.21 -1.64
N PRO A 128 12.30 -4.84 -0.51
CA PRO A 128 12.59 -5.48 0.75
C PRO A 128 12.21 -6.96 0.71
N THR A 129 13.01 -7.79 1.37
CA THR A 129 12.59 -9.14 1.72
C THR A 129 11.58 -9.04 2.86
N MET A 130 10.40 -9.62 2.67
CA MET A 130 9.34 -9.65 3.67
C MET A 130 9.21 -11.03 4.28
N SER A 131 9.09 -11.10 5.61
CA SER A 131 8.65 -12.31 6.31
C SER A 131 7.41 -12.00 7.16
N LEU A 132 6.53 -12.99 7.30
CA LEU A 132 5.37 -12.94 8.18
C LEU A 132 5.57 -13.99 9.26
N ARG A 133 5.70 -13.55 10.52
CA ARG A 133 5.70 -14.42 11.70
C ARG A 133 4.27 -14.63 12.17
N VAL A 134 3.90 -15.88 12.42
CA VAL A 134 2.55 -16.26 12.88
C VAL A 134 2.56 -16.86 14.28
N GLU A 135 3.73 -17.25 14.81
CA GLU A 135 3.89 -17.71 16.17
C GLU A 135 3.65 -16.55 17.15
N GLY A 136 2.59 -16.66 17.97
CA GLY A 136 2.17 -15.59 18.87
C GLY A 136 1.35 -14.50 18.18
N GLU A 137 1.60 -13.23 18.52
CA GLU A 137 0.99 -12.09 17.83
C GLU A 137 1.60 -11.94 16.42
N PRO A 138 0.78 -11.85 15.36
CA PRO A 138 1.28 -11.75 13.99
C PRO A 138 2.19 -10.54 13.78
N ARG A 139 3.32 -10.74 13.08
CA ARG A 139 4.30 -9.68 12.82
C ARG A 139 4.85 -9.75 11.41
N ILE A 140 4.90 -8.59 10.75
CA ILE A 140 5.61 -8.35 9.49
C ILE A 140 7.00 -7.84 9.83
N GLU A 141 8.01 -8.49 9.24
CA GLU A 141 9.40 -8.06 9.27
C GLU A 141 9.85 -7.76 7.84
N LEU A 142 10.51 -6.61 7.64
CA LEU A 142 11.07 -6.19 6.37
C LEU A 142 12.58 -6.07 6.51
N SER A 143 13.32 -6.69 5.59
CA SER A 143 14.77 -6.54 5.50
C SER A 143 15.11 -5.89 4.16
N ILE A 144 15.79 -4.75 4.22
CA ILE A 144 16.16 -3.93 3.07
C ILE A 144 17.68 -4.08 2.86
N ASP A 145 18.11 -4.39 1.64
CA ASP A 145 19.51 -4.27 1.28
C ASP A 145 19.82 -2.79 1.03
N ILE A 146 20.69 -2.22 1.87
CA ILE A 146 21.11 -0.82 1.82
C ILE A 146 22.55 -0.66 1.30
N ALA A 147 23.19 -1.74 0.81
CA ALA A 147 24.58 -1.69 0.37
C ALA A 147 24.82 -0.62 -0.69
N GLY A 148 24.02 -0.65 -1.77
CA GLY A 148 24.16 0.30 -2.87
C GLY A 148 23.95 1.75 -2.43
N GLN A 149 22.97 1.99 -1.56
CA GLN A 149 22.63 3.32 -1.04
C GLN A 149 23.60 3.82 0.03
N ALA A 150 24.39 2.93 0.63
CA ALA A 150 25.47 3.24 1.57
C ALA A 150 26.85 3.34 0.89
N GLY A 151 26.93 3.13 -0.43
CA GLY A 151 28.19 3.12 -1.17
C GLY A 151 29.09 1.92 -0.84
N LEU A 152 28.49 0.79 -0.44
CA LEU A 152 29.18 -0.44 -0.08
C LEU A 152 29.06 -1.48 -1.20
N GLU A 153 30.14 -2.21 -1.46
CA GLU A 153 30.16 -3.30 -2.45
C GLU A 153 29.53 -4.60 -1.92
N GLN A 154 29.46 -4.77 -0.60
CA GLN A 154 28.89 -5.95 0.04
C GLN A 154 27.48 -5.67 0.55
N GLN A 155 26.58 -6.64 0.38
CA GLN A 155 25.21 -6.58 0.88
C GLN A 155 25.19 -6.20 2.35
N LEU A 156 24.39 -5.19 2.69
CA LEU A 156 24.21 -4.73 4.05
C LEU A 156 22.71 -4.70 4.31
N TRP A 157 22.24 -5.68 5.07
CA TRP A 157 20.83 -5.82 5.39
C TRP A 157 20.47 -4.96 6.60
N ALA A 158 19.53 -4.04 6.42
CA ALA A 158 18.91 -3.27 7.49
C ALA A 158 17.49 -3.78 7.73
N THR A 159 17.14 -3.97 9.01
CA THR A 159 15.76 -4.30 9.43
C THR A 159 15.31 -3.19 10.37
N PRO A 160 14.32 -2.35 10.00
CA PRO A 160 13.80 -1.33 10.90
C PRO A 160 13.06 -1.99 12.07
N ASP A 161 13.01 -1.30 13.21
CA ASP A 161 12.33 -1.79 14.42
C ASP A 161 10.87 -2.17 14.17
N GLU A 162 10.23 -1.43 13.25
CA GLU A 162 8.92 -1.71 12.68
C GLU A 162 8.96 -1.47 11.15
N PRO A 163 8.24 -2.26 10.33
CA PRO A 163 8.46 -2.39 8.89
C PRO A 163 8.38 -1.07 8.12
N PHE A 164 7.53 -0.15 8.56
CA PHE A 164 7.32 1.16 7.95
C PHE A 164 7.82 2.32 8.83
N ASN A 165 8.67 2.05 9.81
CA ASN A 165 9.23 3.09 10.68
C ASN A 165 10.52 3.71 10.10
N TRP A 166 10.37 4.29 8.92
CA TRP A 166 11.40 5.02 8.19
C TRP A 166 10.74 6.23 7.51
N THR A 167 11.51 7.10 6.89
CA THR A 167 11.00 8.33 6.24
C THR A 167 11.58 8.48 4.85
N PHE A 168 10.77 8.98 3.92
CA PHE A 168 11.19 9.26 2.55
C PHE A 168 11.21 10.77 2.31
N TRP A 169 12.39 11.33 2.09
CA TRP A 169 12.60 12.76 1.93
C TRP A 169 12.98 13.12 0.50
N SER A 170 12.55 14.31 0.07
CA SER A 170 12.94 14.91 -1.20
C SER A 170 13.24 16.39 -1.02
N ASP A 171 14.20 16.90 -1.79
CA ASP A 171 14.57 18.31 -1.88
C ASP A 171 14.11 18.96 -3.20
N ARG A 172 13.42 18.20 -4.08
CA ARG A 172 13.01 18.68 -5.42
C ARG A 172 12.13 19.93 -5.41
N THR A 173 11.40 20.19 -4.32
CA THR A 173 10.49 21.35 -4.18
C THR A 173 11.03 22.45 -3.26
N GLY A 174 12.28 22.38 -2.81
CA GLY A 174 12.91 23.38 -1.94
C GLY A 174 13.62 22.75 -0.73
N PRO A 175 13.40 23.24 0.51
CA PRO A 175 14.07 22.66 1.66
C PRO A 175 13.66 21.20 1.86
N PHE A 176 14.58 20.39 2.38
CA PHE A 176 14.41 18.96 2.66
C PHE A 176 13.11 18.72 3.44
N LYS A 177 12.11 18.15 2.77
CA LYS A 177 10.77 17.91 3.32
C LYS A 177 10.35 16.46 3.05
N PRO A 178 9.39 15.93 3.83
CA PRO A 178 8.77 14.65 3.51
C PRO A 178 8.19 14.69 2.08
N HIS A 179 8.49 13.67 1.28
CA HIS A 179 7.99 13.55 -0.09
C HIS A 179 6.46 13.44 -0.13
N ASP A 180 5.80 14.22 -0.98
CA ASP A 180 4.34 14.36 -0.98
C ASP A 180 3.58 13.48 -2.01
N PHE A 181 4.30 12.72 -2.83
CA PHE A 181 3.78 11.78 -3.85
C PHE A 181 2.81 12.39 -4.90
N SER A 182 2.65 13.71 -4.95
CA SER A 182 1.64 14.36 -5.81
C SER A 182 1.95 14.18 -7.30
N GLU A 183 3.23 14.24 -7.67
CA GLU A 183 3.68 14.05 -9.05
C GLU A 183 3.43 12.62 -9.53
N GLU A 184 3.74 11.63 -8.68
CA GLU A 184 3.54 10.21 -8.97
C GLU A 184 2.06 9.88 -9.16
N LEU A 185 1.19 10.48 -8.34
CA LEU A 185 -0.26 10.33 -8.48
C LEU A 185 -0.80 10.97 -9.77
N ALA A 186 -0.27 12.13 -10.17
CA ALA A 186 -0.62 12.77 -11.44
C ALA A 186 -0.13 11.96 -12.65
N ALA A 187 1.06 11.38 -12.56
CA ALA A 187 1.62 10.50 -13.59
C ALA A 187 0.77 9.23 -13.75
N LEU A 188 0.39 8.59 -12.64
CA LEU A 188 -0.48 7.42 -12.64
C LEU A 188 -1.84 7.71 -13.30
N ALA A 189 -2.47 8.84 -12.95
CA ALA A 189 -3.73 9.25 -13.56
C ALA A 189 -3.62 9.42 -15.08
N SER A 190 -2.54 10.10 -15.52
CA SER A 190 -2.25 10.33 -16.93
C SER A 190 -2.03 9.01 -17.69
N GLU A 191 -1.26 8.07 -17.12
CA GLU A 191 -1.00 6.76 -17.71
C GLU A 191 -2.29 5.94 -17.90
N LYS A 192 -3.24 6.04 -16.96
CA LYS A 192 -4.54 5.36 -17.07
C LYS A 192 -5.55 6.08 -17.97
N GLY A 193 -5.16 7.24 -18.50
CA GLY A 193 -5.98 8.07 -19.40
C GLY A 193 -7.08 8.84 -18.67
N ALA A 194 -6.91 9.10 -17.37
CA ALA A 194 -7.78 9.97 -16.59
C ALA A 194 -7.28 11.42 -16.66
N ARG A 195 -8.19 12.39 -16.48
CA ARG A 195 -7.84 13.81 -16.47
C ARG A 195 -6.95 14.17 -15.27
N ASP A 196 -7.27 13.58 -14.13
CA ASP A 196 -6.61 13.77 -12.85
C ASP A 196 -6.85 12.53 -11.97
N ILE A 197 -6.15 12.46 -10.83
CA ILE A 197 -6.25 11.33 -9.92
C ILE A 197 -7.64 11.20 -9.29
N GLU A 198 -8.36 12.32 -9.11
CA GLU A 198 -9.72 12.32 -8.58
C GLU A 198 -10.69 11.62 -9.54
N ALA A 199 -10.62 11.95 -10.83
CA ALA A 199 -11.41 11.31 -11.87
C ALA A 199 -11.09 9.81 -11.95
N TYR A 200 -9.81 9.44 -11.85
CA TYR A 200 -9.42 8.04 -11.82
C TYR A 200 -10.02 7.28 -10.63
N VAL A 201 -9.91 7.82 -9.42
CA VAL A 201 -10.47 7.21 -8.20
C VAL A 201 -12.00 7.17 -8.24
N ALA A 202 -12.64 8.21 -8.77
CA ALA A 202 -14.09 8.27 -8.93
C ALA A 202 -14.59 7.20 -9.92
N ASP A 203 -13.88 6.99 -11.03
CA ASP A 203 -14.19 5.94 -12.00
C ASP A 203 -14.02 4.54 -11.39
N GLU A 204 -12.94 4.30 -10.65
CA GLU A 204 -12.74 3.02 -9.95
C GLU A 204 -13.81 2.77 -8.88
N ALA A 205 -14.20 3.79 -8.12
CA ALA A 205 -15.28 3.69 -7.14
C ALA A 205 -16.65 3.42 -7.81
N ASN A 206 -16.89 4.01 -8.98
CA ASN A 206 -18.14 3.83 -9.74
C ASN A 206 -18.19 2.50 -10.51
N ARG A 207 -17.08 1.80 -10.64
CA ARG A 207 -16.98 0.55 -11.41
C ARG A 207 -17.94 -0.53 -10.92
N ARG A 208 -18.18 -0.59 -9.60
CA ARG A 208 -19.21 -1.43 -9.00
C ARG A 208 -20.60 -1.14 -9.59
N ASN A 209 -20.99 0.13 -9.64
CA ASN A 209 -22.31 0.53 -10.14
C ASN A 209 -22.45 0.21 -11.62
N GLN A 210 -21.37 0.39 -12.39
CA GLN A 210 -21.34 0.07 -13.81
C GLN A 210 -21.51 -1.43 -14.10
N LEU A 211 -21.11 -2.31 -13.17
CA LEU A 211 -21.31 -3.77 -13.28
C LEU A 211 -22.70 -4.22 -12.85
N LEU A 212 -23.30 -3.55 -11.85
CA LEU A 212 -24.57 -3.99 -11.27
C LEU A 212 -25.79 -3.44 -12.01
N TYR A 213 -25.70 -2.25 -12.59
CA TYR A 213 -26.86 -1.56 -13.13
C TYR A 213 -26.80 -1.45 -14.65
N ALA A 214 -27.94 -1.78 -15.28
CA ALA A 214 -28.18 -1.44 -16.67
C ALA A 214 -28.12 0.07 -16.88
N SER A 215 -27.76 0.49 -18.09
CA SER A 215 -27.91 1.88 -18.52
C SER A 215 -28.67 1.93 -19.84
N ASP A 216 -28.87 3.12 -20.38
CA ASP A 216 -29.45 3.34 -21.72
C ASP A 216 -28.69 2.61 -22.84
N GLN A 217 -27.48 2.11 -22.55
CA GLN A 217 -26.62 1.37 -23.46
C GLN A 217 -26.73 -0.16 -23.28
N GLY A 218 -27.67 -0.66 -22.48
CA GLY A 218 -27.92 -2.09 -22.25
C GLY A 218 -27.34 -2.66 -20.95
N ILE A 219 -27.39 -3.99 -20.86
CA ILE A 219 -26.90 -4.76 -19.70
C ILE A 219 -25.37 -4.84 -19.77
N PRO A 220 -24.63 -4.60 -18.67
CA PRO A 220 -23.19 -4.73 -18.65
C PRO A 220 -22.77 -6.17 -18.97
N SER A 221 -21.73 -6.34 -19.78
CA SER A 221 -21.09 -7.64 -20.00
C SER A 221 -19.57 -7.54 -19.92
N VAL A 222 -18.92 -8.49 -19.26
CA VAL A 222 -17.46 -8.52 -19.10
C VAL A 222 -16.89 -9.89 -19.44
N ALA A 223 -15.76 -9.87 -20.13
CA ALA A 223 -14.86 -11.01 -20.21
C ALA A 223 -13.47 -10.55 -19.80
N PHE A 224 -12.79 -11.37 -19.00
CA PHE A 224 -11.42 -11.11 -18.55
C PHE A 224 -10.71 -12.43 -18.27
N ALA A 225 -9.38 -12.38 -18.33
CA ALA A 225 -8.52 -13.52 -18.04
C ALA A 225 -8.33 -13.72 -16.52
N ASP A 226 -8.02 -14.96 -16.12
CA ASP A 226 -7.71 -15.32 -14.73
C ASP A 226 -6.62 -14.43 -14.11
N SER A 227 -5.67 -13.97 -14.93
CA SER A 227 -4.60 -13.07 -14.52
C SER A 227 -5.11 -11.79 -13.85
N LEU A 228 -6.32 -11.31 -14.18
CA LEU A 228 -6.94 -10.18 -13.49
C LEU A 228 -7.26 -10.55 -12.03
N LEU A 229 -7.82 -11.73 -11.77
CA LEU A 229 -8.10 -12.19 -10.40
C LEU A 229 -6.82 -12.45 -9.62
N ILE A 230 -5.79 -12.99 -10.27
CA ILE A 230 -4.47 -13.16 -9.67
C ILE A 230 -3.85 -11.80 -9.30
N GLY A 231 -3.99 -10.81 -10.18
CA GLY A 231 -3.59 -9.42 -9.89
C GLY A 231 -4.36 -8.86 -8.70
N ARG A 232 -5.69 -8.99 -8.66
CA ARG A 232 -6.49 -8.52 -7.52
C ARG A 232 -6.18 -9.26 -6.21
N ARG A 233 -5.84 -10.56 -6.27
CA ARG A 233 -5.31 -11.34 -5.13
C ARG A 233 -4.06 -10.67 -4.56
N GLN A 234 -3.08 -10.31 -5.40
CA GLN A 234 -1.87 -9.63 -4.94
C GLN A 234 -2.18 -8.29 -4.25
N ARG A 235 -3.11 -7.50 -4.79
CA ARG A 235 -3.53 -6.22 -4.21
C ARG A 235 -4.11 -6.38 -2.81
N VAL A 236 -5.02 -7.34 -2.67
CA VAL A 236 -5.61 -7.71 -1.37
C VAL A 236 -4.52 -8.17 -0.42
N THR A 237 -3.62 -9.06 -0.84
CA THR A 237 -2.50 -9.54 -0.02
C THR A 237 -1.65 -8.38 0.51
N VAL A 238 -1.27 -7.42 -0.34
CA VAL A 238 -0.50 -6.23 0.09
C VAL A 238 -1.26 -5.41 1.14
N MET A 239 -2.55 -5.13 0.91
CA MET A 239 -3.35 -4.37 1.87
C MET A 239 -3.53 -5.10 3.21
N LEU A 240 -3.65 -6.43 3.19
CA LEU A 240 -3.72 -7.25 4.40
C LEU A 240 -2.39 -7.28 5.16
N VAL A 241 -1.26 -7.35 4.46
CA VAL A 241 0.08 -7.19 5.05
C VAL A 241 0.22 -5.83 5.72
N VAL A 242 -0.15 -4.74 5.04
CA VAL A 242 -0.13 -3.39 5.63
C VAL A 242 -1.04 -3.32 6.86
N THR A 243 -2.20 -3.96 6.82
CA THR A 243 -3.12 -4.04 7.98
C THR A 243 -2.46 -4.70 9.19
N ILE A 244 -1.77 -5.82 9.01
CA ILE A 244 -1.03 -6.51 10.08
C ILE A 244 0.09 -5.62 10.60
N ALA A 245 0.89 -5.03 9.70
CA ALA A 245 1.98 -4.14 10.06
C ALA A 245 1.52 -2.92 10.88
N ILE A 246 0.35 -2.34 10.58
CA ILE A 246 -0.25 -1.28 11.40
C ILE A 246 -0.63 -1.81 12.79
N LEU A 247 -1.25 -2.99 12.85
CA LEU A 247 -1.76 -3.56 14.09
C LEU A 247 -0.69 -4.20 14.97
N GLN A 248 0.51 -4.52 14.48
CA GLN A 248 1.51 -5.21 15.29
C GLN A 248 2.16 -4.31 16.36
N THR A 249 2.04 -2.99 16.23
CA THR A 249 2.69 -2.02 17.12
C THR A 249 1.74 -0.93 17.59
N LYS A 250 2.07 -0.29 18.72
CA LYS A 250 1.39 0.94 19.19
C LYS A 250 2.04 2.21 18.63
N MET A 251 3.25 2.10 18.10
CA MET A 251 3.97 3.22 17.50
C MET A 251 3.32 3.65 16.19
N HIS A 252 3.23 4.96 15.95
CA HIS A 252 2.90 5.47 14.62
C HIS A 252 4.14 5.40 13.73
N GLN A 253 4.17 4.40 12.86
CA GLN A 253 5.25 4.21 11.91
C GLN A 253 5.33 5.38 10.93
N LEU A 254 6.49 6.02 10.86
CA LEU A 254 6.68 7.32 10.21
C LEU A 254 6.31 7.35 8.72
N PHE A 255 6.66 6.30 7.97
CA PHE A 255 6.34 6.22 6.55
C PHE A 255 4.82 6.12 6.33
N LEU A 256 4.11 5.40 7.21
CA LEU A 256 2.65 5.32 7.13
C LEU A 256 1.98 6.64 7.51
N VAL A 257 2.56 7.44 8.40
CA VAL A 257 2.07 8.80 8.70
C VAL A 257 2.23 9.70 7.47
N GLN A 258 3.40 9.68 6.83
CA GLN A 258 3.66 10.41 5.59
C GLN A 258 2.70 9.99 4.46
N CYS A 259 2.51 8.68 4.29
CA CYS A 259 1.57 8.10 3.32
C CYS A 259 0.13 8.54 3.60
N LEU A 260 -0.29 8.55 4.87
CA LEU A 260 -1.63 8.95 5.26
C LEU A 260 -1.86 10.44 4.98
N ASP A 261 -0.90 11.32 5.26
CA ASP A 261 -0.99 12.75 4.92
C ASP A 261 -1.17 12.95 3.41
N ALA A 262 -0.28 12.37 2.59
CA ALA A 262 -0.37 12.47 1.14
C ALA A 262 -1.68 11.89 0.58
N LEU A 263 -2.11 10.73 1.08
CA LEU A 263 -3.39 10.13 0.71
C LEU A 263 -4.58 11.05 1.09
N LEU A 264 -4.56 11.66 2.27
CA LEU A 264 -5.62 12.56 2.72
C LEU A 264 -5.68 13.84 1.89
N ARG A 265 -4.54 14.38 1.44
CA ARG A 265 -4.48 15.51 0.51
C ARG A 265 -5.03 15.16 -0.87
N MET A 266 -4.79 13.92 -1.32
CA MET A 266 -5.35 13.42 -2.57
C MET A 266 -6.87 13.21 -2.47
N VAL A 267 -7.36 12.55 -1.41
CA VAL A 267 -8.78 12.21 -1.25
C VAL A 267 -9.61 13.43 -0.86
N ALA A 268 -9.03 14.35 -0.12
CA ALA A 268 -9.68 15.58 0.27
C ALA A 268 -8.79 16.75 -0.13
N ARG A 269 -9.25 17.58 -1.09
CA ARG A 269 -8.62 18.85 -1.46
C ARG A 269 -8.58 19.84 -0.29
N PHE A 270 -7.84 19.56 0.78
CA PHE A 270 -7.78 20.50 1.89
C PHE A 270 -6.98 21.73 1.50
N ASP A 271 -7.48 22.87 2.00
CA ASP A 271 -7.08 24.27 1.83
C ASP A 271 -5.66 24.60 2.33
N GLY A 272 -4.68 23.73 2.07
CA GLY A 272 -3.27 24.03 2.33
C GLY A 272 -2.82 23.91 3.78
N ASP A 273 -3.67 23.46 4.72
CA ASP A 273 -3.24 23.22 6.10
C ASP A 273 -2.25 22.04 6.15
N PRO A 274 -0.97 22.29 6.49
CA PRO A 274 -0.03 21.21 6.76
C PRO A 274 -0.58 20.42 7.94
N LEU A 275 -0.77 19.11 7.76
CA LEU A 275 -1.01 18.26 8.92
C LEU A 275 0.21 18.33 9.81
N ASP A 276 -0.03 18.53 11.11
CA ASP A 276 1.00 18.50 12.13
C ASP A 276 1.59 17.08 12.13
N MET A 277 2.67 16.91 11.36
CA MET A 277 3.46 15.68 11.39
C MET A 277 3.88 15.55 12.84
N PRO A 278 3.68 14.39 13.49
CA PRO A 278 4.20 14.19 14.83
C PRO A 278 5.66 14.59 14.78
N THR A 279 6.05 15.55 15.63
CA THR A 279 7.40 16.10 15.64
C THR A 279 8.34 14.91 15.67
N LEU A 280 9.05 14.69 14.57
CA LEU A 280 9.93 13.54 14.44
C LEU A 280 10.84 13.58 15.65
N ASP A 281 10.80 12.55 16.48
CA ASP A 281 11.75 12.45 17.57
C ASP A 281 13.12 12.20 16.94
N LEU A 282 13.84 13.29 16.70
CA LEU A 282 15.17 13.27 16.10
C LEU A 282 16.21 12.62 17.04
N THR A 283 15.80 12.23 18.25
CA THR A 283 16.65 11.60 19.25
C THR A 283 16.65 10.06 19.20
N VAL A 284 15.86 9.44 18.31
CA VAL A 284 15.83 7.98 18.16
C VAL A 284 16.58 7.56 16.89
N PRO A 285 17.40 6.48 16.95
CA PRO A 285 18.01 5.91 15.76
C PRO A 285 16.94 5.56 14.71
N ARG A 286 17.11 6.01 13.47
CA ARG A 286 16.18 5.66 12.39
C ARG A 286 16.87 5.51 11.06
N LEU A 287 16.25 4.72 10.19
CA LEU A 287 16.60 4.65 8.78
C LEU A 287 15.95 5.82 8.04
N GLU A 288 16.75 6.58 7.31
CA GLU A 288 16.30 7.68 6.46
C GLU A 288 16.69 7.39 5.01
N LEU A 289 15.73 7.51 4.10
CA LEU A 289 15.94 7.48 2.66
C LEU A 289 15.77 8.90 2.13
N ALA A 290 16.84 9.43 1.54
CA ALA A 290 16.93 10.81 1.10
C ALA A 290 17.22 10.88 -0.40
N GLU A 291 16.29 11.44 -1.18
CA GLU A 291 16.57 11.83 -2.56
C GLU A 291 17.55 13.00 -2.56
N GLN A 292 18.59 12.91 -3.39
CA GLN A 292 19.59 13.95 -3.58
C GLN A 292 19.21 14.83 -4.78
N ALA A 293 19.80 16.02 -4.89
CA ALA A 293 19.59 16.95 -6.00
C ALA A 293 19.89 16.36 -7.41
N ASP A 294 20.73 15.33 -7.49
CA ASP A 294 21.02 14.60 -8.75
C ASP A 294 20.02 13.47 -9.05
N GLY A 295 18.99 13.32 -8.21
CA GLY A 295 17.95 12.29 -8.31
C GLY A 295 18.34 10.93 -7.72
N SER A 296 19.56 10.76 -7.20
CA SER A 296 20.00 9.53 -6.53
C SER A 296 19.38 9.40 -5.12
N MET A 297 19.38 8.18 -4.57
CA MET A 297 18.91 7.91 -3.20
C MET A 297 20.09 7.61 -2.27
N LYS A 298 20.10 8.25 -1.10
CA LYS A 298 21.03 7.96 -0.02
C LYS A 298 20.28 7.37 1.16
N ALA A 299 20.74 6.21 1.64
CA ALA A 299 20.26 5.64 2.89
C ALA A 299 21.20 6.08 4.02
N SER A 300 20.65 6.57 5.12
CA SER A 300 21.44 6.90 6.29
C SER A 300 20.78 6.38 7.57
N ILE A 301 21.61 5.84 8.47
CA ILE A 301 21.19 5.55 9.84
C ILE A 301 21.50 6.81 10.63
N ILE A 302 20.46 7.60 10.92
CA ILE A 302 20.62 8.75 11.80
C ILE A 302 20.70 8.22 13.22
N ARG A 303 21.86 8.37 13.86
CA ARG A 303 22.00 8.14 15.30
C ARG A 303 21.72 9.47 16.01
N PRO A 304 21.09 9.47 17.20
CA PRO A 304 20.91 10.68 17.97
C PRO A 304 22.23 11.43 18.13
N VAL A 305 22.19 12.74 17.92
CA VAL A 305 23.23 13.64 18.41
C VAL A 305 23.05 13.72 19.93
N THR A 306 23.48 12.68 20.66
CA THR A 306 23.74 12.85 22.09
C THR A 306 24.86 13.87 22.19
N GLY A 307 24.61 14.98 22.89
CA GLY A 307 25.53 16.11 23.08
C GLY A 307 26.81 15.77 23.85
N TYR A 308 27.62 14.86 23.31
CA TYR A 308 29.02 14.72 23.67
C TYR A 308 29.83 15.55 22.69
N SER A 309 30.26 16.73 23.17
CA SER A 309 31.42 17.40 22.60
C SER A 309 32.60 16.43 22.62
N PHE A 310 33.03 15.96 21.45
CA PHE A 310 34.32 15.29 21.34
C PHE A 310 35.41 16.32 21.63
N ARG A 311 35.97 16.31 22.85
CA ARG A 311 37.30 16.90 23.10
C ARG A 311 38.32 15.95 22.49
N TYR A 312 38.88 16.32 21.35
CA TYR A 312 40.12 15.70 20.89
C TYR A 312 41.26 16.13 21.83
N SER A 313 41.76 15.21 22.65
CA SER A 313 43.07 15.36 23.29
C SER A 313 44.13 14.78 22.35
N ILE A 314 45.00 15.64 21.84
CA ILE A 314 46.20 15.25 21.11
C ILE A 314 47.14 14.54 22.12
N PRO A 315 47.60 13.31 21.87
CA PRO A 315 48.58 12.68 22.74
C PRO A 315 49.94 13.40 22.60
N PRO A 316 50.72 13.57 23.69
CA PRO A 316 51.98 14.28 23.63
C PRO A 316 52.95 13.54 22.71
N ARG A 317 53.53 14.29 21.77
CA ARG A 317 54.62 13.83 20.90
C ARG A 317 55.79 13.40 21.79
N ARG A 318 56.28 12.17 21.57
CA ARG A 318 57.63 11.78 21.99
C ARG A 318 58.60 12.13 20.88
#